data_AF-T1GPB5-F1
#
_entry.id   AF-T1GPB5-F1
#
_cell.length_a   1.000
_cell.length_b   1.000
_cell.length_c   1.000
_cell.angle_alpha   90.00
_cell.angle_beta   90.00
_cell.angle_gamma   90.00
#
_symmetry.space_group_name_H-M   'P 1'
#
loop_
_entity.id
_entity.type
_entity.pdbx_description
1 polymer ?
#
loop_
_entity_poly.entity_id
_entity_poly.type
_entity_poly.pdbx_seq_one_letter_code
_entity_poly.pdbx_strand_id
1 'polypeptide(L)'
;MLILKCSSSTSEELNDVYVLNLSFCSNVQVINEPNNPVVDAPQKLNLEQLKIKLRNNVDQRQRWVKSNNADVSTEGQELYRAIAKHFKVR
;
A
#
# COMPACT_ATOMS: atom_id res chain seq x y z
N MET A 1 -4.16 6.20 -16.67
CA MET A 1 -4.07 6.45 -15.22
C MET A 1 -3.53 7.85 -15.03
N LEU A 2 -4.25 8.72 -14.33
CA LEU A 2 -3.88 10.10 -14.05
C LEU A 2 -3.46 10.19 -12.58
N ILE A 3 -2.34 10.84 -12.28
CA ILE A 3 -1.88 11.06 -10.91
C ILE A 3 -1.85 12.56 -10.67
N LEU A 4 -2.58 13.01 -9.65
CA LEU A 4 -2.63 14.41 -9.23
C LEU A 4 -1.93 14.56 -7.89
N LYS A 5 -0.95 15.46 -7.83
CA LYS A 5 -0.33 15.90 -6.59
C LYS A 5 -0.96 17.24 -6.21
N CYS A 6 -1.68 17.26 -5.09
CA CYS A 6 -2.35 18.45 -4.59
C CYS A 6 -1.74 18.85 -3.25
N SER A 7 -1.72 20.15 -2.92
CA SER A 7 -1.34 20.60 -1.58
C SER A 7 -2.28 19.96 -0.55
N SER A 8 -1.73 19.44 0.56
CA SER A 8 -2.58 18.81 1.58
C SER A 8 -3.41 19.86 2.31
N SER A 9 -4.68 19.53 2.60
CA SER A 9 -5.53 20.38 3.44
C SER A 9 -5.14 20.35 4.92
N THR A 10 -4.27 19.42 5.32
CA THR A 10 -3.96 19.11 6.72
C THR A 10 -2.55 19.51 7.14
N SER A 11 -1.63 19.64 6.20
CA SER A 11 -0.23 19.98 6.47
C SER A 11 0.42 20.62 5.25
N GLU A 12 1.04 21.78 5.43
CA GLU A 12 1.73 22.50 4.34
C GLU A 12 3.00 21.78 3.85
N GLU A 13 3.56 20.88 4.65
CA GLU A 13 4.76 20.11 4.30
C GLU A 13 4.44 18.84 3.48
N LEU A 14 3.16 18.46 3.40
CA LEU A 14 2.70 17.24 2.75
C LEU A 14 1.85 17.54 1.52
N ASN A 15 1.74 16.54 0.65
CA ASN A 15 0.88 16.60 -0.52
C ASN A 15 -0.06 15.41 -0.54
N ASP A 16 -1.31 15.66 -0.89
CA ASP A 16 -2.29 14.61 -1.15
C ASP A 16 -2.09 14.10 -2.58
N VAL A 17 -1.96 12.79 -2.73
CA VAL A 17 -1.74 12.15 -4.04
C VAL A 17 -2.97 11.37 -4.44
N TYR A 18 -3.64 11.81 -5.51
CA TYR A 18 -4.82 11.15 -6.06
C TYR A 18 -4.44 10.33 -7.29
N VAL A 19 -4.75 9.04 -7.28
CA VAL A 19 -4.50 8.13 -8.42
C VAL A 19 -5.83 7.73 -9.05
N LEU A 20 -6.07 8.22 -10.26
CA LEU A 20 -7.31 8.04 -10.99
C LEU A 20 -7.13 7.03 -12.12
N ASN A 21 -7.93 5.97 -12.11
CA ASN A 21 -7.98 5.03 -13.22
C ASN A 21 -8.93 5.54 -14.31
N LEU A 22 -8.36 6.18 -15.32
CA LEU A 22 -9.11 6.72 -16.46
C LEU A 22 -9.87 5.65 -17.27
N SER A 23 -9.55 4.36 -17.13
CA SER A 23 -10.32 3.28 -17.77
C SER A 23 -11.74 3.12 -17.20
N PHE A 24 -12.02 3.67 -16.01
CA PHE A 24 -13.35 3.72 -15.42
C PHE A 24 -14.06 5.08 -15.63
N CYS A 25 -13.48 5.98 -16.45
CA CYS A 25 -14.07 7.27 -16.75
C CYS A 25 -14.80 7.21 -18.11
N SER A 26 -16.04 7.67 -18.16
CA SER A 26 -16.87 7.63 -19.38
C SER A 26 -16.61 8.80 -20.34
N ASN A 27 -16.19 9.96 -19.83
CA ASN A 27 -16.02 11.16 -20.65
C ASN A 27 -14.77 11.94 -20.21
N VAL A 28 -13.65 11.70 -20.90
CA VAL A 28 -12.37 12.37 -20.64
C VAL A 28 -12.06 13.27 -21.84
N GLN A 29 -11.84 14.56 -21.60
CA GLN A 29 -11.49 15.54 -22.63
C GLN A 29 -10.20 16.27 -22.26
N VAL A 30 -9.31 16.44 -23.23
CA VAL A 30 -8.09 17.25 -23.07
C VAL A 30 -8.43 18.67 -23.48
N ILE A 31 -8.42 19.60 -22.52
CA ILE A 31 -8.80 21.01 -22.74
C ILE A 31 -7.58 21.85 -23.15
N ASN A 32 -6.41 21.52 -22.60
CA ASN A 32 -5.15 22.20 -22.90
C ASN A 32 -3.98 21.26 -22.58
N GLU A 33 -2.99 21.18 -23.46
CA GLU A 33 -1.78 20.39 -23.27
C GLU A 33 -0.57 21.34 -23.39
N PRO A 34 0.19 21.57 -22.31
CA PRO A 34 1.34 22.45 -22.37
C PRO A 34 2.45 21.82 -23.23
N ASN A 35 2.97 22.57 -24.20
CA ASN A 35 4.01 22.14 -25.15
C ASN A 35 5.35 21.72 -24.50
N ASN A 36 5.52 21.93 -23.20
CA ASN A 36 6.75 21.59 -22.49
C ASN A 36 6.45 21.20 -21.03
N PRO A 37 6.15 19.92 -20.75
CA PRO A 37 5.91 19.50 -19.38
C PRO A 37 7.24 19.48 -18.63
N VAL A 38 7.49 20.49 -17.80
CA VAL A 38 8.51 20.44 -16.74
C VAL A 38 7.95 19.57 -15.62
N VAL A 39 7.76 18.29 -15.91
CA VAL A 39 7.35 17.31 -14.91
C VAL A 39 8.35 16.19 -15.00
N ASP A 40 9.29 16.18 -14.05
CA ASP A 40 10.16 15.03 -13.87
C ASP A 40 9.30 13.77 -13.78
N ALA A 41 9.68 12.76 -14.55
CA ALA A 41 8.97 11.49 -14.52
C ALA A 41 8.86 11.02 -13.06
N PRO A 42 7.68 10.55 -12.61
CA PRO A 42 7.52 10.09 -11.25
C PRO A 42 8.58 9.02 -10.94
N GLN A 43 9.10 9.06 -9.72
CA GLN A 43 10.12 8.10 -9.29
C GLN A 43 9.63 6.67 -9.57
N LYS A 44 10.48 5.87 -10.22
CA LYS A 44 10.16 4.47 -10.50
C LYS A 44 9.89 3.73 -9.19
N LEU A 45 8.78 2.99 -9.16
CA LEU A 45 8.44 2.12 -8.03
C LEU A 45 9.50 1.02 -7.86
N ASN A 46 9.95 0.81 -6.62
CA ASN A 46 10.79 -0.33 -6.30
C ASN A 46 9.93 -1.61 -6.17
N LEU A 47 9.80 -2.35 -7.26
CA LEU A 47 8.99 -3.55 -7.34
C LEU A 47 9.47 -4.65 -6.37
N GLU A 48 10.76 -4.74 -6.11
CA GLU A 48 11.31 -5.73 -5.17
C GLU A 48 10.90 -5.43 -3.73
N GLN A 49 10.95 -4.16 -3.31
CA GLN A 49 10.42 -3.76 -2.00
C GLN A 49 8.92 -4.03 -1.88
N LEU A 50 8.14 -3.79 -2.93
CA LEU A 50 6.70 -4.08 -2.95
C LEU A 50 6.43 -5.58 -2.82
N LYS A 51 7.17 -6.43 -3.54
CA LYS A 51 7.07 -7.90 -3.40
C LYS A 51 7.37 -8.37 -1.99
N ILE A 52 8.43 -7.85 -1.37
CA ILE A 52 8.80 -8.17 0.02
C ILE A 52 7.68 -7.74 0.97
N LYS A 53 7.15 -6.51 0.83
CA LYS A 53 6.03 -6.02 1.64
C LYS A 53 4.79 -6.90 1.48
N LEU A 54 4.45 -7.27 0.25
CA LEU A 54 3.32 -8.16 -0.04
C LEU A 54 3.48 -9.52 0.65
N ARG A 55 4.63 -10.17 0.47
CA ARG A 55 4.94 -11.45 1.11
C ARG A 55 4.83 -11.36 2.63
N ASN A 56 5.40 -10.32 3.23
CA ASN A 56 5.31 -10.10 4.67
C ASN A 56 3.88 -9.92 5.16
N ASN A 57 3.04 -9.21 4.39
CA ASN A 57 1.63 -9.01 4.74
C ASN A 57 0.85 -10.34 4.70
N VAL A 58 1.06 -11.15 3.65
CA VAL A 58 0.45 -12.47 3.51
C VAL A 58 0.88 -13.39 4.66
N ASP A 59 2.18 -13.47 4.96
CA ASP A 59 2.71 -14.29 6.07
C ASP A 59 2.09 -13.88 7.41
N GLN A 60 1.96 -12.56 7.64
CA GLN A 60 1.39 -12.03 8.88
C GLN A 60 -0.09 -12.39 9.01
N ARG A 61 -0.87 -12.22 7.94
CA ARG A 61 -2.29 -12.61 7.92
C ARG A 61 -2.46 -14.10 8.16
N GLN A 62 -1.62 -14.93 7.54
CA GLN A 62 -1.69 -16.38 7.73
C GLN A 62 -1.47 -16.77 9.19
N ARG A 63 -0.50 -16.15 9.87
CA ARG A 63 -0.25 -16.39 11.31
C ARG A 63 -1.43 -15.95 12.16
N TRP A 64 -2.01 -14.81 11.82
CA TRP A 64 -3.16 -14.29 12.54
C TRP A 64 -4.34 -15.25 12.44
N VAL A 65 -4.66 -15.74 11.24
CA VAL A 65 -5.70 -16.77 11.05
C VAL A 65 -5.39 -18.03 11.85
N LYS A 66 -4.15 -18.54 11.80
CA LYS A 66 -3.74 -19.74 12.55
C LYS A 66 -3.88 -19.57 14.07
N SER A 67 -3.66 -18.36 14.59
CA SER A 67 -3.83 -18.08 16.02
C SER A 67 -5.29 -18.00 16.44
N ASN A 68 -6.22 -17.74 15.52
CA ASN A 68 -7.60 -17.36 15.83
C ASN A 68 -8.51 -18.59 15.92
N ASN A 69 -8.19 -19.51 16.84
CA ASN A 69 -9.01 -20.69 17.14
C ASN A 69 -9.97 -20.38 18.31
N ALA A 70 -11.22 -20.83 18.22
CA ALA A 70 -12.28 -20.55 19.20
C ALA A 70 -11.96 -21.14 20.59
N ASP A 71 -11.19 -22.23 20.64
CA ASP A 71 -10.85 -22.92 21.88
C ASP A 71 -9.58 -22.38 22.57
N VAL A 72 -9.00 -21.29 22.06
CA VAL A 72 -7.72 -20.74 22.55
C VAL A 72 -7.92 -19.37 23.18
N SER A 73 -7.45 -19.22 24.42
CA SER A 73 -7.47 -17.93 25.14
C SER A 73 -6.70 -16.84 24.40
N THR A 74 -7.10 -15.58 24.57
CA THR A 74 -6.45 -14.43 23.93
C THR A 74 -4.94 -14.39 24.16
N GLU A 75 -4.50 -14.67 25.40
CA GLU A 75 -3.09 -14.76 25.77
C GLU A 75 -2.35 -15.87 25.00
N GLY A 76 -2.98 -17.03 24.81
CA GLY A 76 -2.44 -18.12 23.99
C GLY A 76 -2.30 -17.73 22.52
N GLN A 77 -3.25 -16.97 21.98
CA GLN A 77 -3.18 -16.46 20.61
C GLN A 77 -2.01 -15.46 20.45
N GLU A 78 -1.82 -14.57 21.42
CA GLU A 78 -0.72 -13.60 21.45
C GLU A 78 0.64 -14.28 21.57
N LEU A 79 0.76 -15.25 22.47
CA LEU A 79 1.96 -16.06 22.63
C LEU A 79 2.32 -16.79 21.32
N TYR A 80 1.35 -17.42 20.67
CA TYR A 80 1.56 -18.06 19.37
C TYR A 80 2.08 -17.06 18.33
N ARG A 81 1.46 -15.87 18.23
CA ARG A 81 1.88 -14.82 17.28
C ARG A 81 3.31 -14.36 17.57
N ALA A 82 3.68 -14.19 18.83
CA ALA A 82 5.03 -13.82 19.25
C ALA A 82 6.06 -14.90 18.89
N ILE A 83 5.79 -16.17 19.23
CA ILE A 83 6.66 -17.31 18.91
C ILE A 83 6.80 -17.47 17.38
N ALA A 84 5.70 -17.45 16.63
CA ALA A 84 5.72 -17.56 15.17
C ALA A 84 6.45 -16.39 14.49
N LYS A 85 6.51 -15.23 15.13
CA LYS A 85 7.33 -14.09 14.70
C LYS A 85 8.81 -14.32 14.94
N HIS A 86 9.18 -14.79 16.12
CA HIS A 86 10.58 -15.00 16.52
C HIS A 86 11.23 -16.20 15.82
N PHE A 87 10.51 -17.30 15.66
CA PHE A 87 11.04 -18.55 15.12
C PHE A 87 10.61 -18.78 13.67
N LYS A 88 10.68 -17.76 12.82
CA LYS A 88 10.47 -17.93 11.36
C LYS A 88 11.37 -19.08 10.85
N VAL A 89 10.79 -20.26 10.68
CA VAL A 89 11.44 -21.39 9.99
C VAL A 89 11.71 -20.89 8.57
N ARG A 90 12.99 -20.93 8.18
CA ARG A 90 13.46 -20.63 6.82
C ARG A 90 12.87 -21.62 5.82
#